data_AF-C9YBK8-F1
#
_entry.id   AF-C9YBK8-F1
#
_cell.length_a   1.000
_cell.length_b   1.000
_cell.length_c   1.000
_cell.angle_alpha   90.00
_cell.angle_beta   90.00
_cell.angle_gamma   90.00
#
_symmetry.space_group_name_H-M   'P 1'
#
loop_
_entity.id
_entity.type
_entity.pdbx_description
1 polymer ?
#
loop_
_entity_poly.entity_id
_entity_poly.type
_entity_poly.pdbx_seq_one_letter_code
_entity_poly.pdbx_strand_id
1 'polypeptide(L)' 'MLRAMGSAASTQFPVIQLRVTYADDVQDLWYLRGDVLAAIASFDGEALAREKLAAISELFVGLVPSTLTAKSAMLKR' A
#
# COMPACT_ATOMS: atom_id res chain seq x y z
N MET A 1 6.22 -2.04 2.27
CA MET A 1 5.66 -1.08 1.28
C MET A 1 6.72 -0.55 0.32
N LEU A 2 7.78 0.11 0.79
CA LEU A 2 8.85 0.65 -0.08
C LEU A 2 9.44 -0.40 -1.04
N ARG A 3 9.69 -1.61 -0.54
CA ARG A 3 10.15 -2.72 -1.39
C ARG A 3 9.19 -3.06 -2.54
N ALA A 4 7.87 -2.93 -2.33
CA ALA A 4 6.88 -3.21 -3.35
C ALA A 4 6.75 -2.08 -4.39
N MET A 5 6.98 -0.84 -3.97
CA MET A 5 7.11 0.31 -4.87
C MET A 5 8.31 0.17 -5.82
N GLY A 6 9.39 -0.46 -5.36
CA GLY A 6 10.63 -0.53 -6.12
C GLY A 6 11.38 0.79 -6.10
N SER A 7 12.64 0.77 -6.55
CA SER A 7 13.54 1.93 -6.47
C SER A 7 13.12 3.08 -7.38
N ALA A 8 12.63 2.79 -8.60
CA ALA A 8 12.20 3.81 -9.55
C ALA A 8 10.98 4.61 -9.05
N ALA A 9 9.93 3.92 -8.60
CA ALA A 9 8.74 4.60 -8.09
C ALA A 9 9.00 5.33 -6.77
N SER A 10 9.86 4.78 -5.89
CA SER A 10 10.23 5.47 -4.65
C SER A 10 10.91 6.81 -4.92
N THR A 11 11.81 6.87 -5.91
CA THR A 11 12.49 8.12 -6.31
C THR A 11 11.55 9.14 -6.95
N GLN A 12 10.57 8.70 -7.76
CA GLN A 12 9.62 9.60 -8.41
C GLN A 12 8.52 10.10 -7.46
N PHE A 13 8.24 9.36 -6.38
CA PHE A 13 7.26 9.74 -5.34
C PHE A 13 7.92 9.93 -3.97
N PRO A 14 8.82 10.92 -3.81
CA PRO A 14 9.58 11.12 -2.58
C PRO A 14 8.68 11.43 -1.37
N VAL A 15 7.55 12.10 -1.58
CA VAL A 15 6.56 12.36 -0.52
C VAL A 15 5.95 11.06 0.01
N ILE A 16 5.61 10.11 -0.88
CA ILE A 16 5.06 8.81 -0.49
C ILE A 16 6.14 7.99 0.21
N GLN A 17 7.37 8.02 -0.30
CA GLN A 17 8.52 7.38 0.34
C GLN A 17 8.71 7.87 1.78
N LEU A 18 8.72 9.20 1.99
CA LEU A 18 8.87 9.79 3.31
C LEU A 18 7.72 9.40 4.24
N ARG A 19 6.47 9.50 3.79
CA ARG A 19 5.28 9.13 4.59
C ARG A 19 5.31 7.66 5.00
N VAL A 20 5.74 6.75 4.11
CA VAL A 20 5.88 5.33 4.44
C VAL A 20 7.06 5.08 5.40
N THR A 21 8.14 5.86 5.30
CA THR A 21 9.32 5.72 6.16
C THR A 21 9.07 6.22 7.57
N TYR A 22 8.30 7.31 7.70
CA TYR A 22 8.03 8.00 8.96
C TYR A 22 6.59 7.80 9.46
N ALA A 23 5.90 6.75 9.02
CA ALA A 23 4.60 6.42 9.58
C ALA A 23 4.74 6.10 11.08
N ASP A 24 3.90 6.70 11.91
CA ASP A 24 4.00 6.58 13.37
C ASP A 24 3.52 5.21 13.86
N ASP A 25 2.52 4.65 13.17
CA ASP A 25 1.99 3.33 13.50
C ASP A 25 1.55 2.49 12.28
N VAL A 26 1.05 1.29 12.58
CA VAL A 26 0.58 0.33 11.57
C VAL A 26 -0.72 0.77 10.87
N GLN A 27 -1.53 1.63 11.49
CA GLN A 27 -2.73 2.18 10.88
C GLN A 27 -2.38 3.25 9.84
N ASP A 28 -1.40 4.10 10.14
CA ASP A 28 -0.87 5.08 9.18
C ASP A 28 -0.37 4.38 7.91
N LEU A 29 0.41 3.31 8.09
CA LEU A 29 0.84 2.45 6.98
C LEU A 29 -0.35 1.82 6.23
N TRP A 30 -1.40 1.40 6.94
CA TRP A 30 -2.59 0.83 6.31
C TRP A 30 -3.31 1.83 5.40
N TYR A 31 -3.41 3.10 5.81
CA TYR A 31 -4.03 4.17 5.01
C TYR A 31 -3.15 4.61 3.84
N LEU A 32 -1.82 4.53 3.96
CA LEU A 32 -0.88 4.81 2.87
C LEU A 32 -0.95 3.80 1.72
N ARG A 33 -1.62 2.66 1.88
CA ARG A 33 -1.77 1.64 0.82
C ARG A 33 -2.38 2.19 -0.46
N GLY A 34 -3.32 3.14 -0.37
CA GLY A 34 -3.92 3.77 -1.56
C GLY A 34 -2.90 4.59 -2.36
N ASP A 35 -2.09 5.38 -1.66
CA ASP A 35 -1.02 6.18 -2.28
C ASP A 35 0.07 5.27 -2.87
N VAL A 36 0.44 4.22 -2.16
CA VAL A 36 1.40 3.19 -2.64
C VAL A 36 0.87 2.47 -3.88
N LEU A 37 -0.43 2.14 -3.94
CA LEU A 37 -1.04 1.56 -5.13
C LEU A 37 -0.90 2.48 -6.33
N ALA A 38 -1.30 3.75 -6.18
CA ALA A 38 -1.23 4.73 -7.26
C ALA A 38 0.20 4.92 -7.77
N ALA A 39 1.18 4.96 -6.86
CA ALA A 39 2.60 5.07 -7.20
C ALA A 39 3.12 3.84 -7.96
N ILE A 40 2.69 2.63 -7.61
CA ILE A 40 3.07 1.42 -8.35
C ILE A 40 2.37 1.40 -9.71
N ALA A 41 1.08 1.75 -9.76
CA ALA A 41 0.27 1.72 -10.97
C ALA A 41 0.77 2.68 -12.06
N SER A 42 1.34 3.83 -11.68
CA SER A 42 1.90 4.77 -12.64
C SER A 42 3.15 4.25 -13.36
N PHE A 43 3.81 3.22 -12.84
CA PHE A 43 5.01 2.61 -13.44
C PHE A 43 4.72 1.24 -14.06
N ASP A 44 4.11 0.36 -13.27
CA ASP A 44 3.95 -1.06 -13.60
C ASP A 44 2.56 -1.38 -14.15
N GLY A 45 1.66 -0.39 -14.18
CA GLY A 45 0.26 -0.57 -14.53
C GLY A 45 -0.60 -1.08 -13.37
N GLU A 46 -1.90 -0.84 -13.50
CA GLU A 46 -2.87 -1.09 -12.44
C GLU A 46 -2.97 -2.57 -12.03
N ALA A 47 -2.84 -3.49 -13.00
CA ALA A 47 -2.96 -4.93 -12.73
C ALA A 47 -1.86 -5.43 -11.78
N LEU A 48 -0.60 -5.11 -12.08
CA LEU A 48 0.53 -5.50 -11.23
C LEU A 48 0.50 -4.75 -9.89
N ALA A 49 0.06 -3.48 -9.91
CA ALA A 49 -0.11 -2.70 -8.69
C ALA A 49 -1.10 -3.34 -7.71
N ARG A 50 -2.24 -3.82 -8.22
CA ARG A 50 -3.24 -4.53 -7.40
C ARG A 50 -2.72 -5.84 -6.82
N GLU A 51 -1.96 -6.62 -7.59
CA GLU A 51 -1.34 -7.85 -7.11
C GLU A 51 -0.36 -7.56 -5.97
N LYS A 52 0.56 -6.61 -6.18
CA LYS A 52 1.52 -6.17 -5.16
C LYS A 52 0.82 -5.62 -3.92
N LEU A 53 -0.26 -4.84 -4.09
CA LEU A 53 -1.03 -4.30 -2.98
C LEU A 53 -1.75 -5.39 -2.20
N ALA A 54 -2.28 -6.42 -2.86
CA ALA A 54 -2.91 -7.55 -2.18
C ALA A 54 -1.90 -8.25 -1.25
N ALA A 55 -0.70 -8.56 -1.76
CA ALA A 55 0.37 -9.14 -0.95
C ALA A 55 0.79 -8.24 0.24
N ILE A 56 0.83 -6.92 0.03
CA ILE A 56 1.06 -5.96 1.13
C ILE A 56 -0.07 -6.01 2.16
N SER A 57 -1.33 -6.11 1.71
CA SER A 57 -2.52 -6.06 2.57
C SER A 57 -2.60 -7.25 3.51
N GLU A 58 -2.15 -8.42 3.07
CA GLU A 58 -2.06 -9.62 3.91
C GLU A 58 -1.14 -9.42 5.13
N LEU A 59 -0.09 -8.59 4.99
CA LEU A 59 0.82 -8.28 6.11
C LEU A 59 0.16 -7.51 7.26
N PHE A 60 -1.01 -6.91 7.03
CA PHE A 60 -1.74 -6.14 8.04
C PHE A 60 -2.82 -6.97 8.75
N VAL A 61 -3.09 -8.19 8.31
CA VAL A 61 -4.10 -9.06 8.93
C VAL A 61 -3.69 -9.34 10.38
N GLY A 62 -4.57 -9.00 11.33
CA GLY A 62 -4.31 -9.13 12.77
C GLY A 62 -3.50 -7.98 13.38
N LEU A 63 -2.96 -7.06 12.59
CA LEU A 63 -2.26 -5.86 13.06
C LEU A 63 -3.14 -4.61 13.06
N VAL A 64 -4.20 -4.61 12.27
CA VAL A 64 -5.22 -3.55 12.24
C VAL A 64 -6.60 -4.12 12.61
N PRO A 65 -7.52 -3.29 13.12
CA PRO A 65 -8.90 -3.69 13.37
C PRO A 65 -9.50 -4.44 12.18
N SER A 66 -10.19 -5.54 12.46
CA SER A 66 -10.81 -6.39 11.44
C SER A 66 -11.84 -5.65 10.58
N THR A 67 -12.40 -4.55 11.07
CA THR A 67 -13.29 -3.65 10.31
C THR A 67 -12.59 -3.00 9.13
N LEU A 68 -11.28 -2.72 9.23
CA LEU A 68 -10.49 -2.13 8.16
C LEU A 68 -10.16 -3.15 7.07
N THR A 69 -9.75 -4.36 7.45
CA THR A 69 -9.46 -5.44 6.49
C THR A 69 -10.72 -5.96 5.80
N ALA A 70 -11.84 -6.07 6.51
CA ALA A 70 -13.12 -6.50 5.96
C ALA A 70 -13.68 -5.54 4.91
N LYS A 71 -13.53 -4.21 5.09
CA LYS A 71 -13.94 -3.21 4.10
C LYS A 71 -13.25 -3.42 2.74
N SER A 72 -11.99 -3.86 2.76
CA SER A 72 -11.22 -4.15 1.55
C SER A 72 -11.69 -5.42 0.83
N ALA A 73 -12.24 -6.40 1.56
CA ALA A 73 -12.79 -7.63 0.98
C ALA A 73 -14.18 -7.40 0.36
N MET A 74 -14.97 -6.47 0.92
CA MET A 74 -16.33 -6.19 0.46
C MET A 74 -16.39 -5.42 -0.86
N LEU A 75 -15.34 -4.66 -1.20
CA LEU A 75 -15.23 -3.92 -2.47
C LEU A 75 -14.88 -4.80 -3.69
N LYS A 76 -14.80 -6.12 -3.52
CA LYS A 76 -14.58 -7.12 -4.59
C LYS A 76 -15.86 -7.90 -4.99
N ARG A 77 -17.05 -7.47 -4.56
CA ARG A 77 -18.32 -8.09 -4.95
C ARG A 77 -18.97 -7.42 -6.15
#